data_AF-A0A3A9ACH3-F1
#
_entry.id   AF-A0A3A9ACH3-F1
#
_cell.length_a   1.000
_cell.length_b   1.000
_cell.length_c   1.000
_cell.angle_alpha   90.00
_cell.angle_beta   90.00
_cell.angle_gamma   90.00
#
_symmetry.space_group_name_H-M   'P 1'
#
loop_
_entity.id
_entity.type
_entity.pdbx_description
1 polymer ?
#
loop_
_entity_poly.entity_id
_entity_poly.type
_entity_poly.pdbx_seq_one_letter_code
_entity_poly.pdbx_strand_id
1 'polypeptide(L)'
;MFCANCGKEVSAGDKFCAYCGSPVQTASSPVPLSPEPSMHPIPKKTVSPVLIGGISAAVLAAAVVAGSVFYFTSRDDVDVEETSASSEKGEKKKADKKKDTPISEMEEEEEVPTVSKTAETLQNYLETELIPQYGTANLGTQIKEFEYDDSYDDTYYFWTASAGLSDAKIYDLDQDGDEELLVFLLTKEDITLYIYEAEEDEVRQTAEYTQKRYSDMDGYDISWSLLTANGTPYLFFSESGYGIFWDYSTTNTGLYHYDGNKLYAPLLIKQTQGGSSDFIHTAYQYNADGELLNEEVVLDEDPEHESDCTSEYFCQRVAELFGTYGISLDSEASIQKNQSIYHDIAKADQYEPLLHLEMQGESLSYPITTLHFNDFDSPWASYQRFLRREETVQMREDAWYYGDQQKEWTLNDIREKIINEYTSEYNSVYPSIEYAYLDCGNDGVEELAVRFVGLDIYAPDDDSDLTMIITCKDNSLEVVYSYETWARSYTSPLYHGCFPSGGSAGAGDHPFDMQYLDADGNLHTVYNAEALGNWWFRDIEPDIYDSVFRSVDPDAEVTHYEIDGADYYVMQSYDTDIDSLCQEYISLCEQKGMTFVSDDEITELIEAYAGRLGIESDWLYEDELSWNYWY
;
A
#
# COMPACT_ATOMS: atom_id res chain seq x y z
N MET A 1 -23.72 -11.16 -32.94
CA MET A 1 -22.49 -10.32 -32.97
C MET A 1 -21.59 -10.78 -31.85
N PHE A 2 -20.31 -10.43 -31.79
CA PHE A 2 -19.43 -10.93 -30.72
C PHE A 2 -19.09 -9.82 -29.73
N CYS A 3 -18.99 -10.16 -28.44
CA CYS A 3 -18.52 -9.23 -27.42
C CYS A 3 -17.04 -8.91 -27.66
N ALA A 4 -16.68 -7.63 -27.65
CA ALA A 4 -15.29 -7.20 -27.84
C ALA A 4 -14.37 -7.57 -26.67
N ASN A 5 -14.94 -7.80 -25.48
CA ASN A 5 -14.21 -8.24 -24.29
C ASN A 5 -14.08 -9.78 -24.25
N CYS A 6 -15.17 -10.51 -23.96
CA CYS A 6 -15.10 -11.97 -23.76
C CYS A 6 -15.23 -12.85 -25.03
N GLY A 7 -15.32 -12.26 -26.23
CA GLY A 7 -15.41 -13.00 -27.51
C GLY A 7 -16.69 -13.81 -27.77
N LYS A 8 -17.59 -13.98 -26.79
CA LYS A 8 -18.82 -14.78 -26.91
C LYS A 8 -19.89 -14.08 -27.77
N GLU A 9 -20.82 -14.85 -28.36
CA GLU A 9 -21.90 -14.30 -29.19
C GLU A 9 -22.99 -13.62 -28.36
N VAL A 10 -23.41 -12.43 -28.79
CA VAL A 10 -24.46 -11.56 -28.24
C VAL A 10 -25.48 -11.19 -29.33
N SER A 11 -26.72 -10.92 -28.93
CA SER A 11 -27.81 -10.62 -29.85
C SER A 11 -27.72 -9.19 -30.38
N ALA A 12 -28.17 -8.98 -31.63
CA ALA A 12 -28.19 -7.65 -32.22
C ALA A 12 -29.28 -6.77 -31.55
N GLY A 13 -28.87 -5.89 -30.64
CA GLY A 13 -29.75 -5.03 -29.85
C GLY A 13 -29.61 -5.19 -28.34
N ASP A 14 -28.84 -6.18 -27.87
CA ASP A 14 -28.45 -6.28 -26.46
C ASP A 14 -27.56 -5.07 -26.09
N LYS A 15 -27.81 -4.42 -24.94
CA LYS A 15 -26.98 -3.29 -24.46
C LYS A 15 -25.68 -3.73 -23.78
N PHE A 16 -25.67 -4.94 -23.23
CA PHE A 16 -24.63 -5.48 -22.35
C PHE A 16 -24.43 -6.96 -22.67
N CYS A 17 -23.23 -7.49 -22.44
CA CYS A 17 -22.96 -8.89 -22.67
C CYS A 17 -23.52 -9.76 -21.55
N ALA A 18 -24.47 -10.65 -21.88
CA ALA A 18 -25.09 -11.59 -20.94
C ALA A 18 -24.12 -12.64 -20.33
N TYR A 19 -22.83 -12.60 -20.69
CA TYR A 19 -21.80 -13.50 -20.17
C TYR A 19 -20.69 -12.80 -19.36
N CYS A 20 -20.52 -11.48 -19.47
CA CYS A 20 -19.42 -10.75 -18.81
C CYS A 20 -19.77 -9.29 -18.44
N GLY A 21 -21.06 -8.91 -18.47
CA GLY A 21 -21.54 -7.57 -18.13
C GLY A 21 -21.21 -6.46 -19.15
N SER A 22 -20.07 -6.53 -19.85
CA SER A 22 -19.49 -5.41 -20.61
C SER A 22 -20.45 -4.82 -21.67
N PRO A 23 -20.49 -3.48 -21.84
CA PRO A 23 -21.41 -2.81 -22.76
C PRO A 23 -21.13 -3.14 -24.23
N VAL A 24 -22.19 -3.28 -25.02
CA VAL A 24 -22.15 -3.65 -26.43
C VAL A 24 -22.27 -2.39 -27.29
N GLN A 25 -21.13 -1.86 -27.74
CA GLN A 25 -21.09 -0.61 -28.50
C GLN A 25 -21.89 -0.67 -29.81
N THR A 26 -22.87 0.23 -29.95
CA THR A 26 -23.65 0.44 -31.18
C THR A 26 -23.13 1.63 -31.99
N ALA A 27 -22.59 1.37 -33.19
CA ALA A 27 -21.82 2.35 -33.95
C ALA A 27 -22.63 3.29 -34.88
N SER A 28 -22.83 4.54 -34.46
CA SER A 28 -23.16 5.73 -35.29
C SER A 28 -23.18 6.98 -34.41
N SER A 29 -22.60 8.14 -34.72
CA SER A 29 -21.90 8.66 -35.92
C SER A 29 -20.92 9.79 -35.51
N PRO A 30 -19.95 10.20 -36.37
CA PRO A 30 -18.81 11.03 -35.93
C PRO A 30 -19.15 12.51 -35.65
N VAL A 31 -18.50 13.06 -34.62
CA VAL A 31 -18.54 14.48 -34.20
C VAL A 31 -17.44 15.28 -34.94
N PRO A 32 -17.65 16.57 -35.29
CA PRO A 32 -16.62 17.40 -35.95
C PRO A 32 -15.54 17.88 -34.96
N LEU A 33 -14.29 17.95 -35.43
CA LEU A 33 -13.18 18.57 -34.70
C LEU A 33 -13.42 20.10 -34.53
N SER A 34 -13.18 20.59 -33.31
CA SER A 34 -13.10 22.01 -32.94
C SER A 34 -11.65 22.33 -32.49
N PRO A 35 -11.15 23.58 -32.58
CA PRO A 35 -9.72 23.86 -32.48
C PRO A 35 -9.20 24.04 -31.04
N GLU A 36 -7.90 23.83 -30.88
CA GLU A 36 -7.12 23.95 -29.63
C GLU A 36 -7.20 25.36 -28.99
N PRO A 37 -7.24 25.48 -27.65
CA PRO A 37 -7.10 26.76 -26.95
C PRO A 37 -5.70 27.37 -27.09
N SER A 38 -5.63 28.65 -27.43
CA SER A 38 -4.37 29.41 -27.52
C SER A 38 -3.88 29.84 -26.14
N MET A 39 -2.89 29.14 -25.57
CA MET A 39 -2.22 29.53 -24.32
C MET A 39 -1.73 30.98 -24.34
N HIS A 40 -2.06 31.76 -23.32
CA HIS A 40 -1.62 33.15 -23.12
C HIS A 40 -0.97 33.32 -21.74
N PRO A 41 0.26 33.88 -21.65
CA PRO A 41 1.01 33.92 -20.40
C PRO A 41 0.50 34.99 -19.42
N ILE A 42 0.22 34.59 -18.18
CA ILE A 42 -0.19 35.47 -17.09
C ILE A 42 1.02 36.29 -16.59
N PRO A 43 0.94 37.63 -16.50
CA PRO A 43 2.07 38.48 -16.11
C PRO A 43 2.24 38.57 -14.58
N LYS A 44 3.28 37.92 -14.03
CA LYS A 44 3.67 38.04 -12.62
C LYS A 44 3.87 39.51 -12.20
N LYS A 45 3.27 39.93 -11.09
CA LYS A 45 3.47 41.25 -10.45
C LYS A 45 4.15 41.11 -9.09
N THR A 46 5.30 41.76 -8.93
CA THR A 46 5.99 41.90 -7.65
C THR A 46 5.32 42.93 -6.75
N VAL A 47 5.15 42.63 -5.46
CA VAL A 47 4.71 43.60 -4.43
C VAL A 47 5.77 43.68 -3.33
N SER A 48 5.99 44.88 -2.79
CA SER A 48 6.97 45.15 -1.73
C SER A 48 6.29 45.09 -0.35
N PRO A 49 6.94 44.53 0.69
CA PRO A 49 6.31 44.38 2.01
C PRO A 49 6.13 45.71 2.73
N VAL A 50 5.02 45.83 3.48
CA VAL A 50 4.79 46.88 4.49
C VAL A 50 4.13 46.25 5.71
N LEU A 51 4.80 46.34 6.86
CA LEU A 51 4.32 45.84 8.16
C LEU A 51 3.13 46.65 8.70
N ILE A 52 1.99 45.99 8.92
CA ILE A 52 1.06 46.25 10.03
C ILE A 52 0.57 44.88 10.52
N GLY A 53 0.48 44.67 11.83
CA GLY A 53 -0.11 43.45 12.39
C GLY A 53 -0.84 43.73 13.71
N GLY A 54 -1.62 42.75 14.17
CA GLY A 54 -2.07 42.71 15.57
C GLY A 54 -3.56 42.46 15.81
N ILE A 55 -3.92 41.17 15.90
CA ILE A 55 -4.93 40.61 16.83
C ILE A 55 -6.41 40.98 16.59
N SER A 56 -7.20 39.94 16.25
CA SER A 56 -8.33 39.48 17.09
C SER A 56 -8.62 38.01 16.77
N ALA A 57 -8.54 37.14 17.77
CA ALA A 57 -8.85 35.71 17.66
C ALA A 57 -9.97 35.36 18.65
N ALA A 58 -10.77 34.34 18.30
CA ALA A 58 -12.11 34.06 18.85
C ALA A 58 -13.13 35.21 18.55
N VAL A 59 -14.42 34.94 18.36
CA VAL A 59 -15.24 33.82 18.88
C VAL A 59 -16.22 33.32 17.80
N LEU A 60 -16.24 32.00 17.53
CA LEU A 60 -17.50 31.24 17.33
C LEU A 60 -17.42 29.70 17.37
N ALA A 61 -16.29 29.09 17.73
CA ALA A 61 -16.18 27.65 18.01
C ALA A 61 -16.87 27.21 19.33
N ALA A 62 -18.11 27.66 19.57
CA ALA A 62 -18.71 27.70 20.91
C ALA A 62 -20.25 27.50 20.94
N ALA A 63 -20.83 26.78 19.98
CA ALA A 63 -22.28 26.60 19.88
C ALA A 63 -22.81 25.21 20.31
N VAL A 64 -22.17 24.09 19.92
CA VAL A 64 -22.82 22.76 19.96
C VAL A 64 -22.24 21.76 20.98
N VAL A 65 -20.95 21.83 21.35
CA VAL A 65 -20.33 20.90 22.34
C VAL A 65 -20.88 21.09 23.77
N ALA A 66 -21.57 22.20 24.06
CA ALA A 66 -22.05 22.56 25.39
C ALA A 66 -23.26 21.73 25.93
N GLY A 67 -23.64 20.63 25.27
CA GLY A 67 -24.85 19.87 25.57
C GLY A 67 -24.76 18.85 26.72
N SER A 68 -23.73 17.99 26.73
CA SER A 68 -23.88 16.61 27.26
C SER A 68 -22.83 16.10 28.27
N VAL A 69 -21.72 16.81 28.51
CA VAL A 69 -20.70 16.37 29.50
C VAL A 69 -21.18 16.50 30.97
N PHE A 70 -22.32 17.16 31.23
CA PHE A 70 -22.83 17.39 32.58
C PHE A 70 -23.62 16.21 33.21
N TYR A 71 -23.28 14.96 32.88
CA TYR A 71 -23.87 13.78 33.54
C TYR A 71 -22.83 12.76 34.05
N PHE A 72 -22.15 13.14 35.14
CA PHE A 72 -21.35 12.28 36.02
C PHE A 72 -20.19 11.51 35.32
N THR A 73 -18.92 11.91 35.41
CA THR A 73 -18.15 12.20 36.64
C THR A 73 -18.60 11.40 37.87
N SER A 74 -18.03 10.21 38.04
CA SER A 74 -17.75 9.63 39.37
C SER A 74 -16.76 8.47 39.28
N ARG A 75 -15.60 8.66 39.90
CA ARG A 75 -14.56 7.69 40.28
C ARG A 75 -13.48 7.30 39.28
N ASP A 76 -12.27 6.99 39.75
CA ASP A 76 -11.45 7.50 40.90
C ASP A 76 -10.05 6.88 40.74
N ASP A 77 -9.02 7.62 41.15
CA ASP A 77 -7.63 7.21 41.43
C ASP A 77 -6.65 6.91 40.26
N VAL A 78 -5.47 7.54 40.36
CA VAL A 78 -4.25 7.37 39.55
C VAL A 78 -3.04 7.50 40.48
N ASP A 79 -2.07 6.59 40.36
CA ASP A 79 -0.74 6.58 40.99
C ASP A 79 0.19 5.79 40.04
N VAL A 80 1.51 6.05 39.86
CA VAL A 80 2.35 7.24 40.13
C VAL A 80 3.75 6.99 39.49
N GLU A 81 4.38 8.01 38.85
CA GLU A 81 5.86 8.18 38.62
C GLU A 81 6.66 7.02 37.92
N GLU A 82 7.92 7.13 37.46
CA GLU A 82 8.77 8.25 37.00
C GLU A 82 9.81 7.74 35.95
N THR A 83 10.03 8.53 34.89
CA THR A 83 11.29 8.78 34.12
C THR A 83 12.43 7.75 33.93
N SER A 84 13.08 7.90 32.75
CA SER A 84 14.55 7.90 32.49
C SER A 84 15.24 6.60 32.02
N ALA A 85 16.37 6.64 31.28
CA ALA A 85 16.94 7.60 30.29
C ALA A 85 18.29 7.07 29.77
N SER A 86 18.74 7.54 28.59
CA SER A 86 20.17 7.58 28.16
C SER A 86 20.83 6.23 27.79
N SER A 87 21.74 6.09 26.81
CA SER A 87 22.16 6.96 25.69
C SER A 87 23.26 6.33 24.82
N GLU A 88 23.21 6.60 23.51
CA GLU A 88 24.34 6.92 22.60
C GLU A 88 25.48 5.92 22.27
N LYS A 89 25.62 5.69 20.95
CA LYS A 89 26.86 5.63 20.11
C LYS A 89 27.84 4.45 20.31
N GLY A 90 28.42 3.83 19.26
CA GLY A 90 28.27 4.02 17.80
C GLY A 90 29.62 4.20 17.04
N GLU A 91 29.56 4.09 15.70
CA GLU A 91 30.65 4.39 14.72
C GLU A 91 31.85 3.40 14.62
N LYS A 92 32.52 3.13 13.47
CA LYS A 92 32.31 3.43 12.02
C LYS A 92 33.36 2.67 11.12
N LYS A 93 32.92 2.25 9.92
CA LYS A 93 33.59 2.36 8.57
C LYS A 93 34.85 1.53 8.14
N LYS A 94 34.69 0.90 6.95
CA LYS A 94 35.58 0.87 5.73
C LYS A 94 36.88 0.02 5.76
N ALA A 95 37.44 -0.53 4.65
CA ALA A 95 37.08 -0.78 3.22
C ALA A 95 38.23 -1.66 2.58
N ASP A 96 38.54 -1.84 1.27
CA ASP A 96 38.44 -0.98 0.06
C ASP A 96 38.88 -1.65 -1.30
N LYS A 97 37.95 -1.76 -2.29
CA LYS A 97 38.14 -1.76 -3.79
C LYS A 97 38.70 -2.97 -4.63
N LYS A 98 37.97 -3.24 -5.76
CA LYS A 98 38.43 -3.44 -7.19
C LYS A 98 39.01 -4.82 -7.63
N LYS A 99 38.99 -5.27 -8.93
CA LYS A 99 38.73 -4.61 -10.26
C LYS A 99 38.45 -5.59 -11.46
N ASP A 100 37.75 -5.09 -12.51
CA ASP A 100 37.79 -5.39 -13.98
C ASP A 100 37.72 -6.83 -14.62
N THR A 101 36.58 -7.16 -15.29
CA THR A 101 36.33 -7.46 -16.76
C THR A 101 37.29 -8.32 -17.66
N PRO A 102 36.94 -8.76 -18.94
CA PRO A 102 35.66 -8.77 -19.74
C PRO A 102 35.42 -9.99 -20.75
N ILE A 103 34.32 -9.94 -21.56
CA ILE A 103 33.98 -10.65 -22.85
C ILE A 103 33.72 -12.19 -22.76
N SER A 104 32.73 -12.85 -23.40
CA SER A 104 32.10 -12.63 -24.74
C SER A 104 30.68 -13.19 -24.95
N GLU A 105 29.92 -12.59 -25.88
CA GLU A 105 28.63 -13.11 -26.39
C GLU A 105 28.79 -14.29 -27.38
N MET A 106 27.81 -15.21 -27.39
CA MET A 106 27.40 -15.99 -28.57
C MET A 106 25.89 -16.21 -28.52
N GLU A 107 25.20 -15.96 -29.64
CA GLU A 107 23.77 -16.16 -29.83
C GLU A 107 23.51 -17.61 -30.29
N GLU A 108 22.50 -18.29 -29.74
CA GLU A 108 21.89 -19.50 -30.34
C GLU A 108 20.37 -19.28 -30.49
N GLU A 109 19.76 -19.99 -31.45
CA GLU A 109 18.44 -19.67 -32.01
C GLU A 109 17.30 -20.30 -31.18
N GLU A 110 16.27 -19.52 -30.83
CA GLU A 110 15.07 -20.02 -30.13
C GLU A 110 14.24 -20.96 -31.03
N GLU A 111 14.06 -22.22 -30.61
CA GLU A 111 12.97 -23.07 -31.09
C GLU A 111 11.72 -22.84 -30.21
N VAL A 112 10.54 -22.73 -30.84
CA VAL A 112 9.28 -22.47 -30.14
C VAL A 112 8.79 -23.76 -29.45
N PRO A 113 8.52 -23.77 -28.12
CA PRO A 113 8.16 -24.98 -27.40
C PRO A 113 6.86 -25.62 -27.89
N THR A 114 6.86 -26.94 -28.02
CA THR A 114 5.65 -27.76 -28.05
C THR A 114 5.32 -28.18 -26.62
N VAL A 115 4.15 -27.79 -26.12
CA VAL A 115 3.66 -28.20 -24.78
C VAL A 115 3.64 -29.73 -24.67
N SER A 116 4.12 -30.24 -23.54
CA SER A 116 4.16 -31.67 -23.23
C SER A 116 2.77 -32.24 -22.96
N LYS A 117 2.60 -33.53 -23.27
CA LYS A 117 1.40 -34.28 -22.89
C LYS A 117 1.32 -34.48 -21.36
N THR A 118 2.47 -34.51 -20.69
CA THR A 118 2.57 -34.75 -19.24
C THR A 118 2.07 -33.51 -18.49
N ALA A 119 2.58 -32.32 -18.82
CA ALA A 119 1.98 -31.04 -18.44
C ALA A 119 0.46 -30.92 -18.74
N GLU A 120 -0.02 -31.28 -19.94
CA GLU A 120 -1.47 -31.26 -20.25
C GLU A 120 -2.28 -32.17 -19.31
N THR A 121 -1.73 -33.33 -18.94
CA THR A 121 -2.39 -34.30 -18.05
C THR A 121 -2.45 -33.79 -16.61
N LEU A 122 -1.36 -33.19 -16.13
CA LEU A 122 -1.25 -32.60 -14.79
C LEU A 122 -2.13 -31.34 -14.62
N GLN A 123 -2.15 -30.44 -15.62
CA GLN A 123 -3.01 -29.27 -15.61
C GLN A 123 -4.49 -29.66 -15.52
N ASN A 124 -4.91 -30.68 -16.27
CA ASN A 124 -6.27 -31.21 -16.16
C ASN A 124 -6.55 -31.77 -14.74
N TYR A 125 -5.60 -32.49 -14.12
CA TYR A 125 -5.78 -33.03 -12.77
C TYR A 125 -5.90 -31.92 -11.70
N LEU A 126 -5.12 -30.85 -11.82
CA LEU A 126 -5.24 -29.65 -11.01
C LEU A 126 -6.65 -29.03 -11.13
N GLU A 127 -7.12 -28.84 -12.37
CA GLU A 127 -8.43 -28.22 -12.66
C GLU A 127 -9.65 -29.09 -12.33
N THR A 128 -9.60 -30.42 -12.52
CA THR A 128 -10.78 -31.30 -12.37
C THR A 128 -10.85 -32.03 -11.04
N GLU A 129 -9.73 -32.27 -10.35
CA GLU A 129 -9.70 -32.99 -9.08
C GLU A 129 -9.25 -32.10 -7.92
N LEU A 130 -8.07 -31.46 -8.00
CA LEU A 130 -7.50 -30.74 -6.85
C LEU A 130 -8.26 -29.44 -6.51
N ILE A 131 -8.43 -28.52 -7.46
CA ILE A 131 -9.17 -27.26 -7.23
C ILE A 131 -10.62 -27.54 -6.78
N PRO A 132 -11.38 -28.48 -7.38
CA PRO A 132 -12.72 -28.82 -6.90
C PRO A 132 -12.78 -29.54 -5.54
N GLN A 133 -11.69 -30.22 -5.12
CA GLN A 133 -11.61 -30.89 -3.81
C GLN A 133 -11.26 -29.94 -2.68
N TYR A 134 -10.30 -29.04 -2.89
CA TYR A 134 -9.70 -28.19 -1.85
C TYR A 134 -10.16 -26.73 -1.90
N GLY A 135 -10.61 -26.25 -3.06
CA GLY A 135 -10.78 -24.82 -3.34
C GLY A 135 -9.44 -24.09 -3.47
N THR A 136 -9.49 -22.81 -3.85
CA THR A 136 -8.36 -21.89 -3.77
C THR A 136 -8.39 -21.17 -2.43
N ALA A 137 -7.22 -20.96 -1.82
CA ALA A 137 -7.11 -20.12 -0.63
C ALA A 137 -7.32 -18.64 -1.01
N ASN A 138 -7.95 -17.86 -0.13
CA ASN A 138 -7.87 -16.40 -0.22
C ASN A 138 -6.59 -15.95 0.49
N LEU A 139 -5.66 -15.30 -0.23
CA LEU A 139 -4.38 -14.85 0.30
C LEU A 139 -4.30 -13.33 0.47
N GLY A 140 -5.21 -12.58 -0.15
CA GLY A 140 -5.25 -11.12 -0.06
C GLY A 140 -5.41 -10.61 1.37
N THR A 141 -5.01 -9.36 1.57
CA THR A 141 -4.84 -8.69 2.86
C THR A 141 -5.99 -8.94 3.81
N GLN A 142 -5.67 -9.32 5.05
CA GLN A 142 -6.64 -9.41 6.13
C GLN A 142 -6.12 -8.65 7.35
N ILE A 143 -6.99 -7.82 7.92
CA ILE A 143 -6.78 -7.15 9.20
C ILE A 143 -7.64 -7.87 10.24
N LYS A 144 -7.07 -8.16 11.42
CA LYS A 144 -7.83 -8.67 12.58
C LYS A 144 -7.38 -7.99 13.87
N GLU A 145 -8.31 -7.34 14.55
CA GLU A 145 -8.11 -6.79 15.89
C GLU A 145 -8.28 -7.89 16.94
N PHE A 146 -7.45 -7.87 17.98
CA PHE A 146 -7.55 -8.76 19.14
C PHE A 146 -7.45 -7.96 20.45
N GLU A 147 -8.39 -8.16 21.37
CA GLU A 147 -8.25 -7.71 22.76
C GLU A 147 -7.29 -8.65 23.52
N TYR A 148 -6.33 -8.09 24.28
CA TYR A 148 -5.32 -8.86 25.01
C TYR A 148 -5.91 -9.92 25.97
N ASP A 149 -7.08 -9.68 26.56
CA ASP A 149 -7.73 -10.64 27.46
C ASP A 149 -8.29 -11.90 26.75
N ASP A 150 -8.53 -11.84 25.43
CA ASP A 150 -8.99 -12.97 24.60
C ASP A 150 -7.83 -13.91 24.17
N SER A 151 -6.57 -13.50 24.35
CA SER A 151 -5.35 -14.24 23.96
C SER A 151 -5.14 -15.60 24.64
N TYR A 152 -5.97 -15.96 25.61
CA TYR A 152 -5.91 -17.21 26.36
C TYR A 152 -7.01 -18.23 26.03
N ASP A 153 -7.84 -17.99 25.00
CA ASP A 153 -8.84 -18.96 24.54
C ASP A 153 -8.32 -19.83 23.38
N ASP A 154 -8.33 -21.17 23.59
CA ASP A 154 -7.92 -22.21 22.62
C ASP A 154 -8.59 -22.08 21.22
N THR A 155 -9.66 -21.27 21.06
CA THR A 155 -10.37 -21.09 19.80
C THR A 155 -9.78 -20.03 18.85
N TYR A 156 -8.93 -19.11 19.32
CA TYR A 156 -8.31 -18.08 18.46
C TYR A 156 -7.03 -18.52 17.72
N TYR A 157 -6.43 -19.66 18.10
CA TYR A 157 -5.17 -20.21 17.58
C TYR A 157 -5.19 -20.68 16.11
N PHE A 158 -6.03 -20.13 15.22
CA PHE A 158 -6.14 -20.56 13.80
C PHE A 158 -6.44 -19.36 12.87
N TRP A 159 -5.47 -18.45 12.77
CA TRP A 159 -5.68 -17.03 12.48
C TRP A 159 -5.92 -16.59 11.02
N THR A 160 -5.38 -17.28 10.01
CA THR A 160 -5.42 -16.81 8.62
C THR A 160 -6.78 -17.01 7.96
N ALA A 161 -7.55 -18.01 8.40
CA ALA A 161 -8.75 -18.57 7.74
C ALA A 161 -8.53 -19.11 6.30
N SER A 162 -7.50 -18.64 5.59
CA SER A 162 -7.00 -19.09 4.30
C SER A 162 -6.65 -20.57 4.29
N ALA A 163 -7.55 -21.36 3.70
CA ALA A 163 -7.39 -22.80 3.46
C ALA A 163 -7.87 -23.13 2.04
N GLY A 164 -7.25 -24.15 1.44
CA GLY A 164 -7.32 -24.43 0.00
C GLY A 164 -5.93 -24.35 -0.64
N LEU A 165 -5.86 -24.48 -1.96
CA LEU A 165 -4.61 -24.35 -2.71
C LEU A 165 -4.19 -22.88 -2.77
N SER A 166 -2.95 -22.55 -2.38
CA SER A 166 -2.41 -21.19 -2.54
C SER A 166 -1.74 -21.02 -3.91
N ASP A 167 -0.93 -22.00 -4.31
CA ASP A 167 -0.25 -22.03 -5.60
C ASP A 167 -0.10 -23.47 -6.12
N ALA A 168 0.06 -23.61 -7.44
CA ALA A 168 0.42 -24.86 -8.09
C ALA A 168 1.24 -24.62 -9.37
N LYS A 169 2.40 -25.27 -9.44
CA LYS A 169 3.41 -25.09 -10.49
C LYS A 169 3.67 -26.40 -11.24
N ILE A 170 3.66 -26.35 -12.58
CA ILE A 170 4.12 -27.47 -13.42
C ILE A 170 5.57 -27.19 -13.86
N TYR A 171 6.49 -28.12 -13.57
CA TYR A 171 7.92 -27.96 -13.80
C TYR A 171 8.65 -29.32 -13.73
N ASP A 172 9.72 -29.51 -14.51
CA ASP A 172 10.65 -30.66 -14.46
C ASP A 172 11.60 -30.51 -13.26
N LEU A 173 11.28 -31.13 -12.12
CA LEU A 173 11.96 -30.90 -10.83
C LEU A 173 13.16 -31.84 -10.61
N ASP A 174 13.13 -33.06 -11.16
CA ASP A 174 14.20 -34.07 -10.98
C ASP A 174 15.17 -34.19 -12.19
N GLN A 175 14.82 -33.60 -13.33
CA GLN A 175 15.58 -33.57 -14.60
C GLN A 175 15.55 -34.86 -15.44
N ASP A 176 14.52 -35.70 -15.30
CA ASP A 176 14.27 -36.84 -16.20
C ASP A 176 13.73 -36.41 -17.58
N GLY A 177 12.99 -35.30 -17.64
CA GLY A 177 12.50 -34.64 -18.86
C GLY A 177 11.01 -34.82 -19.17
N ASP A 178 10.26 -35.53 -18.33
CA ASP A 178 8.83 -35.28 -18.11
C ASP A 178 8.64 -34.16 -17.04
N GLU A 179 7.42 -33.69 -16.79
CA GLU A 179 7.16 -32.60 -15.81
C GLU A 179 6.36 -33.07 -14.59
N GLU A 180 6.66 -32.51 -13.41
CA GLU A 180 5.89 -32.67 -12.18
C GLU A 180 4.86 -31.55 -11.98
N LEU A 181 3.86 -31.80 -11.13
CA LEU A 181 2.98 -30.79 -10.55
C LEU A 181 3.30 -30.62 -9.06
N LEU A 182 3.89 -29.49 -8.71
CA LEU A 182 4.09 -29.00 -7.35
C LEU A 182 2.83 -28.25 -6.89
N VAL A 183 2.39 -28.48 -5.64
CA VAL A 183 1.15 -27.87 -5.11
C VAL A 183 1.32 -27.47 -3.65
N PHE A 184 0.92 -26.25 -3.30
CA PHE A 184 0.83 -25.76 -1.93
C PHE A 184 -0.61 -25.84 -1.41
N LEU A 185 -0.89 -26.77 -0.50
CA LEU A 185 -2.15 -26.86 0.23
C LEU A 185 -2.04 -26.14 1.58
N LEU A 186 -2.85 -25.11 1.76
CA LEU A 186 -3.02 -24.43 3.04
C LEU A 186 -4.15 -25.07 3.85
N THR A 187 -3.89 -25.30 5.13
CA THR A 187 -4.89 -25.70 6.12
C THR A 187 -4.86 -24.76 7.34
N LYS A 188 -5.67 -25.05 8.36
CA LYS A 188 -5.63 -24.31 9.63
C LYS A 188 -4.35 -24.53 10.44
N GLU A 189 -3.81 -25.75 10.40
CA GLU A 189 -2.71 -26.19 11.28
C GLU A 189 -1.37 -26.30 10.56
N ASP A 190 -1.41 -26.50 9.24
CA ASP A 190 -0.26 -26.88 8.42
C ASP A 190 -0.26 -26.21 7.04
N ILE A 191 0.94 -26.02 6.49
CA ILE A 191 1.23 -25.85 5.07
C ILE A 191 1.77 -27.20 4.58
N THR A 192 1.12 -27.79 3.59
CA THR A 192 1.60 -29.04 2.98
C THR A 192 1.93 -28.82 1.52
N LEU A 193 3.17 -29.13 1.18
CA LEU A 193 3.68 -29.20 -0.17
C LEU A 193 3.47 -30.62 -0.71
N TYR A 194 2.86 -30.75 -1.88
CA TYR A 194 2.69 -32.02 -2.59
C TYR A 194 3.39 -31.97 -3.94
N ILE A 195 3.93 -33.12 -4.37
CA ILE A 195 4.44 -33.32 -5.74
C ILE A 195 3.66 -34.48 -6.37
N TYR A 196 3.26 -34.31 -7.63
CA TYR A 196 2.56 -35.31 -8.42
C TYR A 196 3.23 -35.52 -9.78
N GLU A 197 3.33 -36.78 -10.21
CA GLU A 197 3.81 -37.21 -11.54
C GLU A 197 2.66 -37.84 -12.34
N ALA A 198 2.76 -37.87 -13.68
CA ALA A 198 1.76 -38.49 -14.56
C ALA A 198 2.34 -39.64 -15.41
N GLU A 199 1.89 -40.88 -15.16
CA GLU A 199 2.28 -42.07 -15.92
C GLU A 199 1.10 -42.62 -16.75
N GLU A 200 1.26 -42.79 -18.07
CA GLU A 200 0.30 -43.45 -18.98
C GLU A 200 -1.20 -43.03 -18.82
N ASP A 201 -1.47 -41.74 -18.53
CA ASP A 201 -2.78 -41.12 -18.25
C ASP A 201 -3.30 -41.23 -16.79
N GLU A 202 -2.53 -41.78 -15.84
CA GLU A 202 -2.83 -41.74 -14.38
C GLU A 202 -1.86 -40.79 -13.64
N VAL A 203 -2.39 -39.90 -12.78
CA VAL A 203 -1.60 -38.99 -11.94
C VAL A 203 -1.43 -39.58 -10.53
N ARG A 204 -0.19 -39.61 -10.01
CA ARG A 204 0.14 -40.11 -8.66
C ARG A 204 0.83 -39.04 -7.82
N GLN A 205 0.45 -38.93 -6.54
CA GLN A 205 1.24 -38.21 -5.54
C GLN A 205 2.53 -38.99 -5.28
N THR A 206 3.67 -38.30 -5.20
CA THR A 206 5.01 -38.91 -5.17
C THR A 206 5.77 -38.53 -3.92
N ALA A 207 5.76 -37.24 -3.57
CA ALA A 207 6.26 -36.71 -2.32
C ALA A 207 5.21 -35.85 -1.60
N GLU A 208 5.43 -35.70 -0.30
CA GLU A 208 4.78 -34.71 0.55
C GLU A 208 5.80 -34.12 1.54
N TYR A 209 5.66 -32.83 1.83
CA TYR A 209 6.33 -32.17 2.94
C TYR A 209 5.31 -31.32 3.69
N THR A 210 5.06 -31.64 4.95
CA THR A 210 4.15 -30.89 5.83
C THR A 210 4.95 -30.15 6.88
N GLN A 211 4.72 -28.85 6.99
CA GLN A 211 5.15 -28.05 8.13
C GLN A 211 3.95 -27.43 8.84
N LYS A 212 4.10 -27.15 10.13
CA LYS A 212 3.07 -26.46 10.90
C LYS A 212 3.01 -24.98 10.53
N ARG A 213 1.81 -24.42 10.64
CA ARG A 213 1.59 -22.97 10.79
C ARG A 213 1.63 -22.66 12.29
N TYR A 214 2.36 -21.62 12.66
CA TYR A 214 2.28 -21.04 14.00
C TYR A 214 1.03 -20.17 14.11
N SER A 215 0.64 -19.81 15.35
CA SER A 215 -0.68 -19.21 15.64
C SER A 215 -0.72 -18.27 16.84
N ASP A 216 0.47 -17.98 17.39
CA ASP A 216 0.71 -17.36 18.70
C ASP A 216 1.92 -16.40 18.66
N MET A 217 2.27 -15.92 17.46
CA MET A 217 3.37 -15.00 17.17
C MET A 217 2.89 -13.55 16.99
N ASP A 218 3.83 -12.62 17.13
CA ASP A 218 3.68 -11.18 16.85
C ASP A 218 4.11 -10.85 15.42
N GLY A 219 5.07 -11.61 14.89
CA GLY A 219 5.32 -11.69 13.46
C GLY A 219 5.69 -13.10 13.01
N TYR A 220 5.31 -13.45 11.79
CA TYR A 220 5.64 -14.72 11.12
C TYR A 220 5.76 -14.49 9.61
N ASP A 221 6.97 -14.60 9.09
CA ASP A 221 7.28 -14.64 7.65
C ASP A 221 7.66 -16.07 7.29
N ILE A 222 6.99 -16.62 6.29
CA ILE A 222 7.46 -17.78 5.56
C ILE A 222 7.50 -17.48 4.07
N SER A 223 8.55 -17.95 3.40
CA SER A 223 8.66 -17.96 1.93
C SER A 223 9.16 -19.30 1.40
N TRP A 224 8.63 -19.68 0.24
CA TRP A 224 9.07 -20.78 -0.61
C TRP A 224 9.25 -20.27 -2.05
N SER A 225 10.37 -20.63 -2.66
CA SER A 225 10.71 -20.21 -4.03
C SER A 225 11.38 -21.35 -4.79
N LEU A 226 11.06 -21.49 -6.07
CA LEU A 226 11.86 -22.28 -7.01
C LEU A 226 13.11 -21.47 -7.41
N LEU A 227 14.22 -22.15 -7.61
CA LEU A 227 15.39 -21.62 -8.30
C LEU A 227 16.18 -22.74 -8.98
N THR A 228 17.00 -22.40 -9.97
CA THR A 228 17.95 -23.31 -10.62
C THR A 228 19.38 -22.93 -10.27
N ALA A 229 20.22 -23.91 -9.93
CA ALA A 229 21.64 -23.71 -9.64
C ALA A 229 22.50 -24.81 -10.31
N ASN A 230 23.50 -24.40 -11.10
CA ASN A 230 24.28 -25.29 -11.99
C ASN A 230 23.41 -26.14 -12.96
N GLY A 231 22.18 -25.70 -13.23
CA GLY A 231 21.18 -26.44 -14.00
C GLY A 231 20.22 -27.30 -13.18
N THR A 232 20.49 -27.55 -11.90
CA THR A 232 19.64 -28.37 -11.01
C THR A 232 18.56 -27.53 -10.31
N PRO A 233 17.28 -27.96 -10.32
CA PRO A 233 16.20 -27.30 -9.58
C PRO A 233 16.32 -27.50 -8.08
N TYR A 234 16.05 -26.44 -7.33
CA TYR A 234 15.94 -26.44 -5.87
C TYR A 234 14.73 -25.63 -5.43
N LEU A 235 14.08 -26.11 -4.38
CA LEU A 235 13.11 -25.32 -3.63
C LEU A 235 13.83 -24.69 -2.43
N PHE A 236 13.95 -23.36 -2.46
CA PHE A 236 14.41 -22.57 -1.33
C PHE A 236 13.26 -22.35 -0.36
N PHE A 237 13.56 -22.47 0.94
CA PHE A 237 12.64 -22.24 2.04
C PHE A 237 13.27 -21.25 3.02
N SER A 238 12.53 -20.25 3.44
CA SER A 238 12.89 -19.36 4.56
C SER A 238 11.70 -19.22 5.49
N GLU A 239 11.97 -19.17 6.79
CA GLU A 239 10.98 -18.94 7.84
C GLU A 239 11.61 -18.06 8.93
N SER A 240 10.89 -17.04 9.35
CA SER A 240 11.19 -16.26 10.55
C SER A 240 9.92 -16.01 11.37
N GLY A 241 10.05 -15.91 12.69
CA GLY A 241 8.92 -15.54 13.54
C GLY A 241 9.32 -15.24 14.97
N TYR A 242 8.52 -14.44 15.68
CA TYR A 242 8.79 -13.98 17.04
C TYR A 242 7.49 -13.85 17.85
N GLY A 243 7.49 -14.27 19.12
CA GLY A 243 6.28 -14.42 19.95
C GLY A 243 5.80 -13.15 20.68
N ILE A 244 4.48 -12.93 20.76
CA ILE A 244 3.89 -11.89 21.64
C ILE A 244 4.09 -12.25 23.13
N PHE A 245 3.75 -13.50 23.47
CA PHE A 245 3.56 -13.95 24.86
C PHE A 245 4.71 -14.76 25.43
N TRP A 246 5.71 -15.08 24.61
CA TRP A 246 6.80 -16.00 24.93
C TRP A 246 8.13 -15.46 24.43
N ASP A 247 9.21 -15.77 25.15
CA ASP A 247 10.62 -15.56 24.76
C ASP A 247 11.02 -16.56 23.65
N TYR A 248 10.26 -16.54 22.56
CA TYR A 248 10.36 -17.45 21.43
C TYR A 248 10.62 -16.65 20.16
N SER A 249 11.66 -17.04 19.44
CA SER A 249 11.79 -16.75 18.03
C SER A 249 12.19 -18.02 17.29
N THR A 250 12.01 -18.00 15.98
CA THR A 250 12.55 -19.01 15.08
C THR A 250 13.07 -18.32 13.83
N THR A 251 14.21 -18.79 13.32
CA THR A 251 14.77 -18.37 12.04
C THR A 251 15.39 -19.61 11.40
N ASN A 252 14.73 -20.10 10.34
CA ASN A 252 15.08 -21.33 9.65
C ASN A 252 15.24 -21.06 8.16
N THR A 253 16.13 -21.82 7.53
CA THR A 253 16.33 -21.75 6.07
C THR A 253 16.63 -23.15 5.56
N GLY A 254 16.15 -23.48 4.36
CA GLY A 254 16.34 -24.77 3.76
C GLY A 254 16.57 -24.69 2.26
N LEU A 255 17.33 -25.67 1.76
CA LEU A 255 17.39 -26.00 0.36
C LEU A 255 16.87 -27.43 0.21
N TYR A 256 15.81 -27.58 -0.58
CA TYR A 256 15.13 -28.85 -0.86
C TYR A 256 15.32 -29.24 -2.33
N HIS A 257 15.37 -30.53 -2.62
CA HIS A 257 15.53 -31.08 -3.96
C HIS A 257 14.66 -32.35 -4.11
N TYR A 258 14.15 -32.59 -5.32
CA TYR A 258 13.31 -33.73 -5.68
C TYR A 258 14.09 -34.71 -6.55
N ASP A 259 13.99 -36.01 -6.28
CA ASP A 259 14.78 -37.06 -6.96
C ASP A 259 13.96 -38.11 -7.73
N GLY A 260 12.77 -37.74 -8.20
CA GLY A 260 11.84 -38.66 -8.88
C GLY A 260 11.14 -39.65 -7.94
N ASN A 261 11.32 -39.50 -6.62
CA ASN A 261 10.70 -40.37 -5.61
C ASN A 261 10.48 -39.69 -4.25
N LYS A 262 11.27 -38.68 -3.87
CA LYS A 262 11.14 -37.98 -2.57
C LYS A 262 11.65 -36.54 -2.67
N LEU A 263 10.96 -35.64 -1.96
CA LEU A 263 11.50 -34.33 -1.63
C LEU A 263 12.38 -34.48 -0.39
N TYR A 264 13.65 -34.08 -0.46
CA TYR A 264 14.57 -34.10 0.67
C TYR A 264 15.33 -32.78 0.79
N ALA A 265 15.83 -32.48 1.99
CA ALA A 265 16.59 -31.25 2.25
C ALA A 265 18.11 -31.52 2.27
N PRO A 266 18.85 -31.36 1.15
CA PRO A 266 20.31 -31.46 1.17
C PRO A 266 21.01 -30.50 2.14
N LEU A 267 20.41 -29.34 2.43
CA LEU A 267 20.91 -28.34 3.38
C LEU A 267 19.76 -27.75 4.21
N LEU A 268 19.94 -27.68 5.52
CA LEU A 268 19.08 -26.94 6.44
C LEU A 268 19.95 -26.09 7.38
N ILE A 269 19.57 -24.86 7.64
CA ILE A 269 20.14 -23.99 8.68
C ILE A 269 19.00 -23.67 9.64
N LYS A 270 19.19 -23.93 10.93
CA LYS A 270 18.11 -23.80 11.92
C LYS A 270 18.58 -23.10 13.17
N GLN A 271 17.76 -22.19 13.69
CA GLN A 271 17.87 -21.72 15.06
C GLN A 271 17.64 -22.90 16.02
N THR A 272 18.71 -23.30 16.70
CA THR A 272 18.76 -24.46 17.62
C THR A 272 18.75 -24.06 19.09
N GLN A 273 19.08 -22.79 19.39
CA GLN A 273 18.96 -22.17 20.72
C GLN A 273 18.73 -20.64 20.53
N GLY A 274 18.28 -19.96 21.59
CA GLY A 274 17.99 -18.53 21.63
C GLY A 274 16.50 -18.21 21.75
N GLY A 275 16.17 -16.97 22.06
CA GLY A 275 14.80 -16.48 22.30
C GLY A 275 14.63 -15.04 21.82
N SER A 276 14.74 -14.08 22.72
CA SER A 276 14.98 -12.66 22.40
C SER A 276 16.46 -12.28 22.28
N SER A 277 17.36 -13.17 22.69
CA SER A 277 18.82 -13.06 22.56
C SER A 277 19.49 -14.44 22.42
N ASP A 278 20.83 -14.43 22.32
CA ASP A 278 21.72 -15.60 22.49
C ASP A 278 21.44 -16.74 21.50
N PHE A 279 21.35 -16.37 20.21
CA PHE A 279 21.02 -17.27 19.12
C PHE A 279 22.15 -18.24 18.79
N ILE A 280 21.79 -19.52 18.61
CA ILE A 280 22.71 -20.54 18.10
C ILE A 280 22.08 -21.20 16.88
N HIS A 281 22.67 -20.99 15.70
CA HIS A 281 22.23 -21.62 14.46
C HIS A 281 23.14 -22.78 14.10
N THR A 282 22.53 -23.93 13.82
CA THR A 282 23.23 -25.13 13.36
C THR A 282 22.86 -25.41 11.91
N ALA A 283 23.88 -25.62 11.07
CA ALA A 283 23.73 -26.11 9.72
C ALA A 283 23.84 -27.64 9.68
N TYR A 284 22.92 -28.25 8.95
CA TYR A 284 22.77 -29.68 8.76
C TYR A 284 22.82 -29.99 7.27
N GLN A 285 23.67 -30.94 6.87
CA GLN A 285 23.74 -31.41 5.49
C GLN A 285 23.37 -32.90 5.41
N TYR A 286 22.55 -33.27 4.44
CA TYR A 286 22.04 -34.63 4.27
C TYR A 286 22.33 -35.17 2.87
N ASN A 287 22.44 -36.50 2.73
CA ASN A 287 22.33 -37.15 1.42
C ASN A 287 20.86 -37.34 1.02
N ALA A 288 20.62 -37.76 -0.23
CA ALA A 288 19.27 -38.07 -0.72
C ALA A 288 18.54 -39.09 0.16
N ASP A 289 19.25 -40.05 0.77
CA ASP A 289 18.69 -41.06 1.67
C ASP A 289 18.34 -40.52 3.07
N GLY A 290 18.49 -39.21 3.31
CA GLY A 290 18.17 -38.57 4.59
C GLY A 290 19.20 -38.85 5.69
N GLU A 291 20.35 -39.44 5.35
CA GLU A 291 21.45 -39.65 6.29
C GLU A 291 22.20 -38.34 6.50
N LEU A 292 22.39 -37.95 7.76
CA LEU A 292 23.17 -36.77 8.16
C LEU A 292 24.65 -36.95 7.79
N LEU A 293 25.14 -36.07 6.92
CA LEU A 293 26.54 -36.03 6.45
C LEU A 293 27.40 -35.10 7.31
N ASN A 294 26.84 -33.97 7.74
CA ASN A 294 27.53 -32.92 8.48
C ASN A 294 26.54 -32.18 9.40
N GLU A 295 27.02 -31.78 10.58
CA GLU A 295 26.31 -30.98 11.58
C GLU A 295 27.34 -30.01 12.18
N GLU A 296 27.14 -28.71 11.98
CA GLU A 296 28.07 -27.66 12.38
C GLU A 296 27.34 -26.42 12.90
N VAL A 297 27.79 -25.86 14.01
CA VAL A 297 27.31 -24.56 14.50
C VAL A 297 27.89 -23.47 13.59
N VAL A 298 27.02 -22.61 13.05
CA VAL A 298 27.37 -21.54 12.11
C VAL A 298 27.14 -20.14 12.68
N LEU A 299 26.31 -20.01 13.72
CA LEU A 299 26.18 -18.82 14.56
C LEU A 299 26.09 -19.25 16.03
N ASP A 300 26.74 -18.53 16.92
CA ASP A 300 26.72 -18.74 18.38
C ASP A 300 26.92 -17.37 19.05
N GLU A 301 25.80 -16.69 19.36
CA GLU A 301 25.81 -15.34 19.94
C GLU A 301 25.80 -15.33 21.48
N ASP A 302 25.77 -16.50 22.13
CA ASP A 302 25.83 -16.65 23.59
C ASP A 302 27.18 -16.11 24.14
N PRO A 303 27.18 -15.03 24.96
CA PRO A 303 28.41 -14.40 25.42
C PRO A 303 29.15 -15.18 26.51
N GLU A 304 28.60 -16.29 27.04
CA GLU A 304 29.34 -17.24 27.88
C GLU A 304 30.10 -18.29 27.05
N HIS A 305 29.75 -18.48 25.77
CA HIS A 305 30.53 -19.27 24.82
C HIS A 305 31.64 -18.41 24.19
N GLU A 306 32.90 -18.63 24.56
CA GLU A 306 34.06 -18.06 23.83
C GLU A 306 34.18 -18.71 22.44
N SER A 307 33.35 -18.23 21.49
CA SER A 307 33.12 -18.83 20.17
C SER A 307 33.66 -17.98 19.03
N ASP A 308 34.20 -18.61 17.98
CA ASP A 308 34.58 -17.93 16.73
C ASP A 308 33.36 -17.72 15.79
N CYS A 309 32.19 -18.30 16.11
CA CYS A 309 30.99 -18.37 15.26
C CYS A 309 30.16 -17.08 15.27
N THR A 310 30.80 -15.94 15.04
CA THR A 310 30.17 -14.61 14.97
C THR A 310 29.23 -14.43 13.78
N SER A 311 28.40 -13.39 13.79
CA SER A 311 27.50 -13.05 12.66
C SER A 311 28.26 -12.75 11.34
N GLU A 312 29.53 -12.30 11.39
CA GLU A 312 30.41 -12.23 10.21
C GLU A 312 30.82 -13.62 9.68
N TYR A 313 31.12 -14.55 10.60
CA TYR A 313 31.42 -15.95 10.26
C TYR A 313 30.18 -16.65 9.69
N PHE A 314 29.01 -16.45 10.27
CA PHE A 314 27.72 -16.95 9.77
C PHE A 314 27.51 -16.55 8.31
N CYS A 315 27.59 -15.25 7.99
CA CYS A 315 27.42 -14.76 6.61
C CYS A 315 28.39 -15.43 5.63
N GLN A 316 29.66 -15.54 6.00
CA GLN A 316 30.68 -16.20 5.18
C GLN A 316 30.40 -17.70 5.02
N ARG A 317 30.07 -18.40 6.11
CA ARG A 317 29.92 -19.85 6.14
C ARG A 317 28.63 -20.33 5.46
N VAL A 318 27.54 -19.58 5.59
CA VAL A 318 26.29 -19.82 4.85
C VAL A 318 26.52 -19.65 3.35
N ALA A 319 27.26 -18.61 2.92
CA ALA A 319 27.64 -18.45 1.52
C ALA A 319 28.54 -19.60 1.00
N GLU A 320 29.47 -20.11 1.81
CA GLU A 320 30.25 -21.32 1.47
C GLU A 320 29.35 -22.56 1.30
N LEU A 321 28.39 -22.77 2.21
CA LEU A 321 27.48 -23.92 2.19
C LEU A 321 26.56 -23.89 0.95
N PHE A 322 25.89 -22.77 0.69
CA PHE A 322 25.08 -22.57 -0.52
C PHE A 322 25.91 -22.68 -1.81
N GLY A 323 27.16 -22.19 -1.77
CA GLY A 323 28.12 -22.34 -2.86
C GLY A 323 28.46 -23.79 -3.22
N THR A 324 28.28 -24.76 -2.31
CA THR A 324 28.45 -26.19 -2.64
C THR A 324 27.35 -26.74 -3.55
N TYR A 325 26.18 -26.09 -3.60
CA TYR A 325 25.07 -26.41 -4.50
C TYR A 325 25.03 -25.51 -5.75
N GLY A 326 25.95 -24.55 -5.86
CA GLY A 326 26.04 -23.61 -6.99
C GLY A 326 25.36 -22.26 -6.75
N ILE A 327 24.76 -22.04 -5.59
CA ILE A 327 24.06 -20.79 -5.27
C ILE A 327 25.07 -19.79 -4.71
N SER A 328 25.15 -18.60 -5.32
CA SER A 328 26.11 -17.56 -4.94
C SER A 328 25.45 -16.50 -4.07
N LEU A 329 25.84 -16.41 -2.79
CA LEU A 329 25.37 -15.38 -1.85
C LEU A 329 26.49 -14.37 -1.55
N ASP A 330 26.20 -13.07 -1.63
CA ASP A 330 27.18 -12.00 -1.36
C ASP A 330 27.28 -11.70 0.16
N SER A 331 28.15 -12.47 0.83
CA SER A 331 28.46 -12.29 2.24
C SER A 331 29.20 -10.97 2.54
N GLU A 332 29.96 -10.41 1.60
CA GLU A 332 30.64 -9.11 1.80
C GLU A 332 29.60 -7.97 1.78
N ALA A 333 28.67 -7.96 0.84
CA ALA A 333 27.57 -6.99 0.81
C ALA A 333 26.65 -7.12 2.03
N SER A 334 26.36 -8.35 2.47
CA SER A 334 25.50 -8.61 3.62
C SER A 334 26.08 -8.03 4.91
N ILE A 335 27.36 -8.30 5.18
CA ILE A 335 28.10 -7.71 6.31
C ILE A 335 28.23 -6.18 6.18
N GLN A 336 28.52 -5.64 4.98
CA GLN A 336 28.77 -4.20 4.80
C GLN A 336 27.53 -3.32 4.82
N LYS A 337 26.35 -3.87 4.45
CA LYS A 337 25.08 -3.14 4.40
C LYS A 337 24.15 -3.44 5.59
N ASN A 338 24.41 -4.49 6.37
CA ASN A 338 23.48 -5.02 7.38
C ASN A 338 22.15 -5.49 6.76
N GLN A 339 22.23 -6.27 5.68
CA GLN A 339 21.10 -6.93 5.00
C GLN A 339 21.15 -8.44 5.23
N SER A 340 20.04 -9.16 5.02
CA SER A 340 19.99 -10.62 5.06
C SER A 340 21.01 -11.26 4.10
N ILE A 341 21.64 -12.36 4.54
CA ILE A 341 22.54 -13.17 3.71
C ILE A 341 21.83 -13.78 2.49
N TYR A 342 20.50 -13.93 2.56
CA TYR A 342 19.68 -14.45 1.47
C TYR A 342 19.10 -13.38 0.54
N HIS A 343 19.37 -12.08 0.76
CA HIS A 343 18.86 -10.98 -0.08
C HIS A 343 19.21 -11.15 -1.58
N ASP A 344 20.33 -11.82 -1.88
CA ASP A 344 20.77 -12.07 -3.25
C ASP A 344 20.17 -13.35 -3.88
N ILE A 345 19.34 -14.14 -3.17
CA ILE A 345 18.79 -15.40 -3.70
C ILE A 345 17.84 -15.20 -4.89
N ALA A 346 17.14 -14.06 -4.93
CA ALA A 346 16.29 -13.64 -6.05
C ALA A 346 17.05 -13.35 -7.36
N LYS A 347 18.40 -13.46 -7.34
CA LYS A 347 19.28 -13.31 -8.51
C LYS A 347 19.75 -14.68 -9.06
N ALA A 348 19.27 -15.79 -8.52
CA ALA A 348 19.53 -17.12 -9.05
C ALA A 348 18.83 -17.33 -10.42
N ASP A 349 19.37 -18.23 -11.25
CA ASP A 349 18.76 -18.55 -12.53
C ASP A 349 17.37 -19.16 -12.30
N GLN A 350 16.37 -18.70 -13.05
CA GLN A 350 14.97 -19.15 -12.92
C GLN A 350 14.42 -19.07 -11.48
N TYR A 351 14.80 -18.03 -10.71
CA TYR A 351 14.16 -17.75 -9.43
C TYR A 351 12.69 -17.38 -9.62
N GLU A 352 11.79 -18.03 -8.89
CA GLU A 352 10.36 -17.80 -8.92
C GLU A 352 9.76 -18.01 -7.52
N PRO A 353 9.14 -16.98 -6.89
CA PRO A 353 8.42 -17.16 -5.63
C PRO A 353 7.15 -17.99 -5.88
N LEU A 354 6.84 -18.92 -4.97
CA LEU A 354 5.69 -19.83 -5.09
C LEU A 354 4.71 -19.70 -3.91
N LEU A 355 5.23 -19.35 -2.74
CA LEU A 355 4.43 -18.98 -1.58
C LEU A 355 5.20 -17.96 -0.74
N HIS A 356 4.52 -16.91 -0.32
CA HIS A 356 4.92 -16.11 0.84
C HIS A 356 3.69 -15.96 1.73
N LEU A 357 3.89 -15.97 3.04
CA LEU A 357 2.88 -15.58 4.01
C LEU A 357 3.60 -14.74 5.06
N GLU A 358 3.32 -13.44 5.08
CA GLU A 358 3.79 -12.53 6.10
C GLU A 358 2.62 -12.24 7.06
N MET A 359 2.94 -12.13 8.34
CA MET A 359 2.05 -11.58 9.36
C MET A 359 2.87 -10.65 10.24
N GLN A 360 2.32 -9.48 10.53
CA GLN A 360 2.92 -8.48 11.42
C GLN A 360 1.86 -7.90 12.35
N GLY A 361 2.16 -7.88 13.65
CA GLY A 361 1.35 -7.22 14.67
C GLY A 361 1.75 -5.76 14.86
N GLU A 362 0.76 -4.88 14.93
CA GLU A 362 0.90 -3.49 15.36
C GLU A 362 0.07 -3.26 16.63
N SER A 363 0.74 -2.92 17.74
CA SER A 363 0.06 -2.58 19.00
C SER A 363 -0.31 -1.10 19.01
N LEU A 364 -1.38 -0.77 18.27
CA LEU A 364 -1.85 0.61 18.06
C LEU A 364 -2.29 1.28 19.37
N SER A 365 -2.94 0.55 20.29
CA SER A 365 -3.15 1.03 21.66
C SER A 365 -3.45 -0.12 22.63
N TYR A 366 -2.68 -0.24 23.72
CA TYR A 366 -2.93 -1.26 24.75
C TYR A 366 -4.35 -1.11 25.35
N PRO A 367 -5.20 -2.16 25.37
CA PRO A 367 -4.88 -3.58 25.24
C PRO A 367 -5.23 -4.22 23.88
N ILE A 368 -5.37 -3.43 22.81
CA ILE A 368 -5.68 -3.92 21.45
C ILE A 368 -4.37 -4.08 20.65
N THR A 369 -4.23 -5.22 19.98
CA THR A 369 -3.23 -5.44 18.93
C THR A 369 -3.94 -5.77 17.63
N THR A 370 -3.51 -5.12 16.55
CA THR A 370 -4.01 -5.35 15.20
C THR A 370 -3.01 -6.23 14.46
N LEU A 371 -3.43 -7.41 14.00
CA LEU A 371 -2.60 -8.28 13.17
C LEU A 371 -2.95 -8.07 11.69
N HIS A 372 -1.94 -7.69 10.91
CA HIS A 372 -1.99 -7.60 9.45
C HIS A 372 -1.45 -8.91 8.87
N PHE A 373 -2.19 -9.52 7.94
CA PHE A 373 -1.84 -10.78 7.27
C PHE A 373 -1.75 -10.55 5.76
N ASN A 374 -0.66 -10.99 5.15
CA ASN A 374 -0.24 -10.67 3.79
C ASN A 374 0.42 -11.87 3.08
N ASP A 375 0.56 -11.79 1.76
CA ASP A 375 1.35 -12.70 0.93
C ASP A 375 2.42 -11.93 0.11
N PHE A 376 2.96 -12.52 -0.96
CA PHE A 376 3.99 -11.89 -1.80
C PHE A 376 3.46 -10.74 -2.65
N ASP A 377 2.15 -10.74 -2.93
CA ASP A 377 1.50 -9.82 -3.86
C ASP A 377 0.73 -8.72 -3.10
N SER A 378 0.62 -8.82 -1.77
CA SER A 378 0.15 -7.75 -0.91
C SER A 378 1.05 -6.50 -0.99
N PRO A 379 0.48 -5.33 -1.29
CA PRO A 379 1.20 -4.05 -1.25
C PRO A 379 1.90 -3.76 0.08
N TRP A 380 1.36 -4.25 1.20
CA TRP A 380 1.85 -3.95 2.55
C TRP A 380 3.33 -4.26 2.74
N ALA A 381 3.78 -5.42 2.28
CA ALA A 381 5.17 -5.84 2.43
C ALA A 381 6.12 -4.85 1.71
N SER A 382 5.70 -4.38 0.53
CA SER A 382 6.41 -3.38 -0.27
C SER A 382 6.37 -1.99 0.38
N TYR A 383 5.22 -1.58 0.93
CA TYR A 383 5.08 -0.35 1.71
C TYR A 383 5.99 -0.34 2.95
N GLN A 384 6.02 -1.41 3.73
CA GLN A 384 6.89 -1.54 4.90
C GLN A 384 8.38 -1.50 4.52
N ARG A 385 8.79 -2.18 3.43
CA ARG A 385 10.16 -2.07 2.89
C ARG A 385 10.48 -0.64 2.44
N PHE A 386 9.57 0.07 1.79
CA PHE A 386 9.74 1.48 1.41
C PHE A 386 9.87 2.40 2.65
N LEU A 387 9.01 2.21 3.66
CA LEU A 387 9.09 2.92 4.94
C LEU A 387 10.43 2.66 5.66
N ARG A 388 10.96 1.43 5.63
CA ARG A 388 12.29 1.08 6.15
C ARG A 388 13.45 1.60 5.28
N ARG A 389 13.17 2.18 4.10
CA ARG A 389 14.11 2.61 3.04
C ARG A 389 14.87 1.47 2.36
N GLU A 390 14.29 0.28 2.36
CA GLU A 390 14.78 -0.93 1.68
C GLU A 390 14.35 -0.96 0.20
N GLU A 391 13.32 -0.18 -0.16
CA GLU A 391 12.68 -0.13 -1.48
C GLU A 391 12.51 1.31 -1.99
N THR A 392 12.17 1.44 -3.28
CA THR A 392 11.99 2.72 -3.99
C THR A 392 10.61 2.82 -4.64
N VAL A 393 10.03 4.01 -4.61
CA VAL A 393 8.78 4.35 -5.30
C VAL A 393 9.05 5.08 -6.63
N GLN A 394 8.24 4.80 -7.66
CA GLN A 394 8.19 5.59 -8.89
C GLN A 394 7.28 6.81 -8.74
N MET A 395 7.56 7.89 -9.47
CA MET A 395 6.72 9.10 -9.46
C MET A 395 5.89 9.15 -10.74
N ARG A 396 4.57 9.06 -10.66
CA ARG A 396 3.69 9.18 -11.84
C ARG A 396 3.78 10.59 -12.44
N GLU A 397 3.61 10.69 -13.76
CA GLU A 397 3.45 11.98 -14.44
C GLU A 397 2.26 12.75 -13.82
N ASP A 398 2.45 14.04 -13.54
CA ASP A 398 1.54 14.95 -12.83
C ASP A 398 1.17 14.63 -11.36
N ALA A 399 1.56 13.47 -10.79
CA ALA A 399 1.28 13.14 -9.38
C ALA A 399 2.05 13.99 -8.35
N TRP A 400 3.15 14.63 -8.76
CA TRP A 400 3.86 15.63 -7.96
C TRP A 400 4.24 16.84 -8.81
N TYR A 401 3.95 18.04 -8.29
CA TYR A 401 4.06 19.32 -8.98
C TYR A 401 5.51 19.76 -9.27
N TYR A 402 6.50 19.07 -8.68
CA TYR A 402 7.90 19.14 -9.12
C TYR A 402 8.15 18.08 -10.21
N GLY A 403 7.93 18.46 -11.47
CA GLY A 403 8.18 17.60 -12.65
C GLY A 403 9.66 17.29 -12.88
N ASP A 404 10.24 16.43 -12.03
CA ASP A 404 11.64 16.03 -12.00
C ASP A 404 11.92 14.77 -12.84
N GLN A 405 13.19 14.53 -13.19
CA GLN A 405 13.59 13.50 -14.16
C GLN A 405 14.13 12.19 -13.53
N GLN A 406 13.91 12.00 -12.24
CA GLN A 406 14.33 10.79 -11.51
C GLN A 406 13.19 9.78 -11.46
N LYS A 407 13.47 8.54 -11.90
CA LYS A 407 12.49 7.47 -12.04
C LYS A 407 12.07 6.82 -10.72
N GLU A 408 13.02 6.65 -9.82
CA GLU A 408 12.92 5.82 -8.61
C GLU A 408 13.44 6.64 -7.42
N TRP A 409 12.71 6.64 -6.31
CA TRP A 409 13.00 7.46 -5.14
C TRP A 409 12.90 6.62 -3.86
N THR A 410 13.88 6.70 -2.96
CA THR A 410 13.69 6.21 -1.58
C THR A 410 12.94 7.26 -0.75
N LEU A 411 12.35 6.85 0.37
CA LEU A 411 11.77 7.78 1.35
C LEU A 411 12.75 8.88 1.79
N ASN A 412 14.06 8.60 1.80
CA ASN A 412 15.09 9.60 2.11
C ASN A 412 15.31 10.60 0.95
N ASP A 413 15.29 10.17 -0.30
CA ASP A 413 15.43 11.06 -1.45
C ASP A 413 14.27 12.06 -1.52
N ILE A 414 13.04 11.58 -1.25
CA ILE A 414 11.84 12.42 -1.14
C ILE A 414 12.00 13.42 0.01
N ARG A 415 12.37 12.96 1.22
CA ARG A 415 12.56 13.85 2.38
C ARG A 415 13.67 14.89 2.14
N GLU A 416 14.79 14.51 1.53
CA GLU A 416 15.85 15.47 1.18
C GLU A 416 15.38 16.47 0.12
N LYS A 417 14.64 16.05 -0.90
CA LYS A 417 14.04 16.94 -1.90
C LYS A 417 13.05 17.93 -1.25
N ILE A 418 12.14 17.46 -0.42
CA ILE A 418 11.21 18.30 0.38
C ILE A 418 12.01 19.33 1.21
N ILE A 419 12.99 18.87 2.01
CA ILE A 419 13.82 19.77 2.82
C ILE A 419 14.50 20.85 1.96
N ASN A 420 14.98 20.51 0.76
CA ASN A 420 15.64 21.47 -0.13
C ASN A 420 14.70 22.50 -0.78
N GLU A 421 13.41 22.19 -0.96
CA GLU A 421 12.44 23.12 -1.58
C GLU A 421 11.80 24.08 -0.54
N TYR A 422 11.47 23.60 0.67
CA TYR A 422 10.86 24.45 1.73
C TYR A 422 11.89 25.17 2.63
N THR A 423 13.14 24.70 2.71
CA THR A 423 14.20 25.43 3.45
C THR A 423 14.58 26.75 2.77
N SER A 424 14.65 27.82 3.56
CA SER A 424 14.95 29.18 3.06
C SER A 424 16.08 29.86 3.85
N GLU A 425 16.49 31.08 3.45
CA GLU A 425 17.49 31.84 4.22
C GLU A 425 16.99 32.34 5.60
N TYR A 426 15.69 32.17 5.90
CA TYR A 426 15.06 32.55 7.17
C TYR A 426 14.52 31.36 7.97
N ASN A 427 14.40 30.16 7.37
CA ASN A 427 13.81 29.00 8.02
C ASN A 427 14.43 27.67 7.54
N SER A 428 14.44 26.66 8.41
CA SER A 428 15.08 25.36 8.17
C SER A 428 14.16 24.22 8.61
N VAL A 429 13.38 23.68 7.67
CA VAL A 429 12.47 22.57 7.93
C VAL A 429 13.22 21.26 8.17
N TYR A 430 12.62 20.36 8.94
CA TYR A 430 13.04 18.97 9.07
C TYR A 430 11.82 18.11 9.41
N PRO A 431 10.94 17.84 8.43
CA PRO A 431 9.60 17.33 8.70
C PRO A 431 9.63 15.98 9.40
N SER A 432 8.71 15.76 10.33
CA SER A 432 8.35 14.40 10.78
C SER A 432 7.69 13.63 9.65
N ILE A 433 7.76 12.30 9.72
CA ILE A 433 7.08 11.42 8.77
C ILE A 433 5.97 10.72 9.54
N GLU A 434 4.77 10.78 8.99
CA GLU A 434 3.58 10.06 9.42
C GLU A 434 3.08 9.20 8.26
N TYR A 435 2.32 8.15 8.57
CA TYR A 435 1.74 7.27 7.55
C TYR A 435 0.37 6.76 7.99
N ALA A 436 -0.44 6.38 7.01
CA ALA A 436 -1.74 5.75 7.19
C ALA A 436 -2.03 4.84 5.99
N TYR A 437 -3.07 4.01 6.11
CA TYR A 437 -3.55 3.14 5.04
C TYR A 437 -5.01 3.46 4.71
N LEU A 438 -5.39 3.24 3.46
CA LEU A 438 -6.69 3.54 2.87
C LEU A 438 -6.98 2.54 1.75
N ASP A 439 -8.25 2.28 1.41
CA ASP A 439 -8.67 1.31 0.39
C ASP A 439 -9.42 2.08 -0.72
N CYS A 440 -8.69 2.58 -1.73
CA CYS A 440 -9.22 3.52 -2.71
C CYS A 440 -10.30 2.89 -3.59
N GLY A 441 -11.56 3.06 -3.20
CA GLY A 441 -12.71 2.48 -3.92
C GLY A 441 -13.16 1.10 -3.45
N ASN A 442 -12.69 0.61 -2.29
CA ASN A 442 -13.18 -0.61 -1.63
C ASN A 442 -13.03 -1.87 -2.49
N ASP A 443 -11.82 -2.13 -3.01
CA ASP A 443 -11.50 -3.37 -3.71
C ASP A 443 -10.80 -4.42 -2.81
N GLY A 444 -10.36 -4.01 -1.62
CA GLY A 444 -9.69 -4.84 -0.63
C GLY A 444 -8.16 -4.78 -0.68
N VAL A 445 -7.58 -3.85 -1.44
CA VAL A 445 -6.14 -3.68 -1.63
C VAL A 445 -5.74 -2.28 -1.13
N GLU A 446 -5.07 -2.21 0.03
CA GLU A 446 -4.72 -0.92 0.62
C GLU A 446 -3.64 -0.15 -0.17
N GLU A 447 -3.78 1.19 -0.20
CA GLU A 447 -2.74 2.17 -0.48
C GLU A 447 -1.98 2.61 0.79
N LEU A 448 -0.76 3.09 0.61
CA LEU A 448 0.01 3.78 1.65
C LEU A 448 -0.10 5.31 1.46
N ALA A 449 -0.66 6.01 2.44
CA ALA A 449 -0.48 7.45 2.59
C ALA A 449 0.78 7.75 3.40
N VAL A 450 1.62 8.68 2.93
CA VAL A 450 2.80 9.18 3.64
C VAL A 450 2.73 10.70 3.74
N ARG A 451 2.78 11.23 4.97
CA ARG A 451 2.66 12.66 5.29
C ARG A 451 3.93 13.21 5.89
N PHE A 452 4.40 14.35 5.36
CA PHE A 452 5.59 15.05 5.82
C PHE A 452 5.19 16.33 6.57
N VAL A 453 5.07 16.25 7.90
CA VAL A 453 4.54 17.34 8.75
C VAL A 453 5.63 18.29 9.24
N GLY A 454 5.34 19.59 9.29
CA GLY A 454 6.26 20.64 9.76
C GLY A 454 7.06 21.28 8.63
N LEU A 455 6.35 21.72 7.57
CA LEU A 455 6.93 22.35 6.39
C LEU A 455 6.96 23.89 6.44
N ASP A 456 6.37 24.51 7.46
CA ASP A 456 6.34 25.96 7.68
C ASP A 456 5.93 26.79 6.44
N ILE A 457 4.99 26.27 5.65
CA ILE A 457 4.53 26.83 4.36
C ILE A 457 3.95 28.25 4.55
N TYR A 458 3.32 28.53 5.69
CA TYR A 458 2.69 29.82 5.98
C TYR A 458 3.43 30.65 7.03
N ALA A 459 3.95 30.01 8.07
CA ALA A 459 4.71 30.63 9.14
C ALA A 459 5.74 29.65 9.74
N PRO A 460 6.83 30.14 10.36
CA PRO A 460 7.73 29.28 11.13
C PRO A 460 7.04 28.65 12.33
N ASP A 461 7.39 27.40 12.64
CA ASP A 461 6.76 26.56 13.66
C ASP A 461 5.25 26.32 13.40
N ASP A 462 4.84 26.09 12.14
CA ASP A 462 3.47 25.73 11.75
C ASP A 462 3.29 24.22 11.43
N ASP A 463 2.03 23.80 11.39
CA ASP A 463 1.58 22.42 11.23
C ASP A 463 1.33 22.01 9.76
N SER A 464 1.84 22.78 8.79
CA SER A 464 1.70 22.44 7.37
C SER A 464 2.43 21.15 6.97
N ASP A 465 1.84 20.45 6.00
CA ASP A 465 2.32 19.16 5.50
C ASP A 465 2.22 19.02 3.98
N LEU A 466 2.95 18.02 3.49
CA LEU A 466 2.80 17.45 2.15
C LEU A 466 2.47 15.97 2.32
N THR A 467 1.33 15.54 1.79
CA THR A 467 0.91 14.14 1.77
C THR A 467 1.07 13.55 0.38
N MET A 468 1.50 12.29 0.30
CA MET A 468 1.63 11.49 -0.92
C MET A 468 0.87 10.17 -0.76
N ILE A 469 0.12 9.75 -1.79
CA ILE A 469 -0.56 8.46 -1.84
C ILE A 469 0.19 7.52 -2.79
N ILE A 470 0.47 6.31 -2.31
CA ILE A 470 1.32 5.32 -2.95
C ILE A 470 0.53 4.01 -3.16
N THR A 471 0.45 3.58 -4.42
CA THR A 471 -0.08 2.26 -4.82
C THR A 471 1.07 1.26 -5.01
N CYS A 472 0.78 -0.03 -4.91
CA CYS A 472 1.65 -1.09 -5.43
C CYS A 472 0.93 -1.84 -6.56
N LYS A 473 1.56 -1.98 -7.74
CA LYS A 473 1.04 -2.78 -8.85
C LYS A 473 2.17 -3.59 -9.50
N ASP A 474 1.94 -4.88 -9.73
CA ASP A 474 2.94 -5.85 -10.20
C ASP A 474 4.25 -5.81 -9.37
N ASN A 475 4.15 -5.63 -8.05
CA ASN A 475 5.27 -5.39 -7.13
C ASN A 475 6.20 -4.22 -7.51
N SER A 476 5.62 -3.18 -8.13
CA SER A 476 6.21 -1.86 -8.30
C SER A 476 5.39 -0.81 -7.55
N LEU A 477 6.04 -0.06 -6.66
CA LEU A 477 5.44 1.07 -5.96
C LEU A 477 5.38 2.32 -6.87
N GLU A 478 4.25 3.04 -6.87
CA GLU A 478 4.07 4.31 -7.58
C GLU A 478 3.33 5.34 -6.71
N VAL A 479 3.87 6.57 -6.60
CA VAL A 479 3.15 7.74 -6.07
C VAL A 479 2.15 8.19 -7.14
N VAL A 480 0.85 8.14 -6.81
CA VAL A 480 -0.24 8.42 -7.76
C VAL A 480 -0.90 9.78 -7.55
N TYR A 481 -0.76 10.35 -6.36
CA TYR A 481 -1.37 11.63 -5.96
C TYR A 481 -0.56 12.30 -4.84
N SER A 482 -0.53 13.63 -4.78
CA SER A 482 0.04 14.39 -3.67
C SER A 482 -0.56 15.80 -3.53
N TYR A 483 -0.57 16.35 -2.31
CA TYR A 483 -1.18 17.64 -1.99
C TYR A 483 -0.53 18.32 -0.77
N GLU A 484 -0.69 19.64 -0.64
CA GLU A 484 -0.19 20.46 0.48
C GLU A 484 -1.34 20.94 1.37
N THR A 485 -1.21 20.76 2.69
CA THR A 485 -2.10 21.35 3.71
C THR A 485 -1.32 22.42 4.51
N TRP A 486 -1.96 23.56 4.79
CA TRP A 486 -1.37 24.69 5.53
C TRP A 486 -2.46 25.60 6.14
N ALA A 487 -2.08 26.58 6.96
CA ALA A 487 -2.99 27.40 7.77
C ALA A 487 -4.09 28.23 7.03
N ARG A 488 -4.24 28.14 5.70
CA ARG A 488 -5.40 28.65 4.93
C ARG A 488 -5.87 27.72 3.78
N SER A 489 -5.42 26.47 3.75
CA SER A 489 -5.82 25.44 2.77
C SER A 489 -5.67 24.05 3.39
N TYR A 490 -6.70 23.21 3.35
CA TYR A 490 -6.67 21.84 3.86
C TYR A 490 -7.06 20.86 2.77
N THR A 491 -6.53 19.64 2.87
CA THR A 491 -7.04 18.42 2.23
C THR A 491 -6.94 17.31 3.26
N SER A 492 -8.08 16.72 3.63
CA SER A 492 -8.16 15.61 4.60
C SER A 492 -8.51 14.32 3.86
N PRO A 493 -7.67 13.27 3.90
CA PRO A 493 -7.97 12.01 3.23
C PRO A 493 -8.97 11.18 4.03
N LEU A 494 -9.91 10.55 3.33
CA LEU A 494 -10.89 9.60 3.86
C LEU A 494 -10.50 8.17 3.48
N TYR A 495 -11.02 7.17 4.20
CA TYR A 495 -10.56 5.78 4.08
C TYR A 495 -10.84 5.15 2.71
N HIS A 496 -11.96 5.49 2.07
CA HIS A 496 -12.26 4.95 0.73
C HIS A 496 -11.78 5.83 -0.44
N GLY A 497 -10.68 6.58 -0.25
CA GLY A 497 -10.04 7.35 -1.34
C GLY A 497 -10.74 8.67 -1.72
N CYS A 498 -11.58 9.22 -0.84
CA CYS A 498 -12.15 10.57 -0.99
C CYS A 498 -11.23 11.63 -0.36
N PHE A 499 -11.11 12.80 -1.00
CA PHE A 499 -10.22 13.89 -0.60
C PHE A 499 -10.98 15.24 -0.59
N PRO A 500 -11.80 15.51 0.45
CA PRO A 500 -12.34 16.84 0.70
C PRO A 500 -11.21 17.87 0.90
N SER A 501 -11.19 18.87 0.04
CA SER A 501 -10.21 19.95 0.01
C SER A 501 -10.89 21.32 0.13
N GLY A 502 -10.20 22.31 0.69
CA GLY A 502 -10.77 23.67 0.75
C GLY A 502 -9.86 24.71 1.38
N GLY A 503 -10.17 25.99 1.17
CA GLY A 503 -9.30 27.08 1.61
C GLY A 503 -9.93 28.46 1.66
N SER A 504 -9.08 29.48 1.57
CA SER A 504 -9.47 30.88 1.68
C SER A 504 -8.73 31.73 0.65
N ALA A 505 -9.40 32.06 -0.45
CA ALA A 505 -8.88 33.01 -1.43
C ALA A 505 -9.06 34.46 -0.95
N GLY A 506 -10.15 34.76 -0.23
CA GLY A 506 -10.43 36.08 0.34
C GLY A 506 -11.02 36.05 1.76
N ALA A 507 -11.76 37.10 2.11
CA ALA A 507 -12.40 37.29 3.42
C ALA A 507 -13.93 37.05 3.40
N GLY A 508 -14.36 36.30 2.39
CA GLY A 508 -15.73 35.98 2.01
C GLY A 508 -15.69 35.31 0.64
N ASP A 509 -14.66 34.49 0.42
CA ASP A 509 -14.23 33.92 -0.85
C ASP A 509 -13.42 32.66 -0.51
N HIS A 510 -14.08 31.52 -0.70
CA HIS A 510 -13.75 30.23 -0.12
C HIS A 510 -13.94 29.13 -1.17
N PRO A 511 -12.88 28.79 -1.93
CA PRO A 511 -12.88 27.62 -2.79
C PRO A 511 -12.81 26.33 -1.96
N PHE A 512 -13.53 25.30 -2.38
CA PHE A 512 -13.48 23.94 -1.83
C PHE A 512 -13.93 22.92 -2.88
N ASP A 513 -13.42 21.71 -2.79
CA ASP A 513 -13.63 20.66 -3.79
C ASP A 513 -13.59 19.27 -3.16
N MET A 514 -14.07 18.28 -3.90
CA MET A 514 -14.01 16.88 -3.51
C MET A 514 -13.38 16.09 -4.66
N GLN A 515 -12.22 15.51 -4.41
CA GLN A 515 -11.53 14.62 -5.33
C GLN A 515 -11.68 13.17 -4.85
N TYR A 516 -11.59 12.22 -5.78
CA TYR A 516 -11.72 10.79 -5.50
C TYR A 516 -10.65 10.02 -6.28
N LEU A 517 -9.91 9.15 -5.60
CA LEU A 517 -8.93 8.25 -6.18
C LEU A 517 -9.58 6.87 -6.30
N ASP A 518 -9.64 6.30 -7.50
CA ASP A 518 -10.15 4.94 -7.70
C ASP A 518 -9.06 3.87 -7.50
N ALA A 519 -9.45 2.60 -7.41
CA ALA A 519 -8.55 1.44 -7.25
C ALA A 519 -7.60 1.24 -8.45
N ASP A 520 -7.92 1.80 -9.63
CA ASP A 520 -6.96 1.85 -10.73
C ASP A 520 -5.86 2.92 -10.48
N GLY A 521 -6.05 3.77 -9.48
CA GLY A 521 -5.19 4.88 -9.05
C GLY A 521 -5.51 6.18 -9.78
N ASN A 522 -6.66 6.31 -10.45
CA ASN A 522 -7.00 7.52 -11.22
C ASN A 522 -7.73 8.53 -10.33
N LEU A 523 -7.35 9.80 -10.48
CA LEU A 523 -7.96 10.92 -9.77
C LEU A 523 -9.15 11.48 -10.57
N HIS A 524 -10.31 11.56 -9.93
CA HIS A 524 -11.56 12.12 -10.44
C HIS A 524 -11.98 13.32 -9.59
N THR A 525 -12.53 14.36 -10.21
CA THR A 525 -13.21 15.45 -9.50
C THR A 525 -14.68 15.08 -9.31
N VAL A 526 -15.16 14.99 -8.07
CA VAL A 526 -16.58 14.82 -7.76
C VAL A 526 -17.30 16.16 -7.89
N TYR A 527 -16.74 17.23 -7.33
CA TYR A 527 -17.18 18.61 -7.59
C TYR A 527 -16.05 19.61 -7.34
N ASN A 528 -16.11 20.75 -8.02
CA ASN A 528 -15.43 21.99 -7.61
C ASN A 528 -16.49 22.96 -7.05
N ALA A 529 -16.15 23.78 -6.06
CA ALA A 529 -17.04 24.81 -5.53
C ALA A 529 -16.29 26.10 -5.11
N GLU A 530 -17.00 27.23 -5.18
CA GLU A 530 -16.52 28.54 -4.70
C GLU A 530 -17.67 29.24 -3.95
N ALA A 531 -17.51 29.39 -2.63
CA ALA A 531 -18.44 30.12 -1.77
C ALA A 531 -18.05 31.60 -1.66
N LEU A 532 -18.95 32.47 -2.13
CA LEU A 532 -18.76 33.92 -2.16
C LEU A 532 -19.76 34.61 -1.22
N GLY A 533 -19.26 35.17 -0.12
CA GLY A 533 -20.07 35.81 0.93
C GLY A 533 -20.19 37.32 0.78
N ASN A 534 -21.29 37.92 1.24
CA ASN A 534 -21.52 39.37 1.27
C ASN A 534 -21.29 40.02 -0.13
N TRP A 535 -20.61 41.17 -0.20
CA TRP A 535 -20.31 41.84 -1.46
C TRP A 535 -19.44 41.04 -2.45
N TRP A 536 -18.87 39.88 -2.09
CA TRP A 536 -18.05 39.08 -3.01
C TRP A 536 -18.90 38.38 -4.08
N PHE A 537 -20.10 37.85 -3.78
CA PHE A 537 -20.96 37.23 -4.81
C PHE A 537 -21.52 38.21 -5.84
N ARG A 538 -21.25 39.50 -5.66
CA ARG A 538 -21.41 40.52 -6.69
C ARG A 538 -20.66 40.17 -7.97
N ASP A 539 -19.51 39.48 -7.90
CA ASP A 539 -18.70 39.19 -9.08
C ASP A 539 -19.27 38.05 -9.94
N ILE A 540 -20.25 37.27 -9.44
CA ILE A 540 -21.04 36.30 -10.23
C ILE A 540 -21.95 37.05 -11.24
N GLU A 541 -22.79 37.97 -10.76
CA GLU A 541 -23.73 38.75 -11.59
C GLU A 541 -23.79 40.23 -11.17
N PRO A 542 -22.79 41.05 -11.56
CA PRO A 542 -22.64 42.42 -11.05
C PRO A 542 -23.83 43.34 -11.35
N ASP A 543 -24.43 43.23 -12.54
CA ASP A 543 -25.57 44.06 -12.96
C ASP A 543 -26.87 43.71 -12.20
N ILE A 544 -27.04 42.45 -11.77
CA ILE A 544 -28.17 42.01 -10.96
C ILE A 544 -27.94 42.40 -9.51
N TYR A 545 -26.74 42.14 -8.97
CA TYR A 545 -26.35 42.53 -7.62
C TYR A 545 -26.53 44.05 -7.39
N ASP A 546 -25.96 44.89 -8.26
CA ASP A 546 -26.05 46.36 -8.15
C ASP A 546 -27.49 46.90 -8.35
N SER A 547 -28.41 46.07 -8.86
CA SER A 547 -29.84 46.38 -8.96
C SER A 547 -30.58 46.01 -7.67
N VAL A 548 -30.39 44.79 -7.17
CA VAL A 548 -31.11 44.21 -6.02
C VAL A 548 -30.57 44.73 -4.68
N PHE A 549 -29.28 44.53 -4.42
CA PHE A 549 -28.65 44.83 -3.12
C PHE A 549 -28.14 46.27 -3.01
N ARG A 550 -28.53 47.15 -3.92
CA ARG A 550 -28.03 48.54 -4.07
C ARG A 550 -27.96 49.41 -2.81
N SER A 551 -28.73 49.08 -1.76
CA SER A 551 -28.85 49.87 -0.52
C SER A 551 -28.51 49.07 0.76
N VAL A 552 -28.00 47.85 0.65
CA VAL A 552 -27.69 46.94 1.76
C VAL A 552 -26.41 46.15 1.42
N ASP A 553 -25.59 45.84 2.41
CA ASP A 553 -24.54 44.82 2.27
C ASP A 553 -25.19 43.51 2.77
N PRO A 554 -25.43 42.51 1.90
CA PRO A 554 -26.27 41.37 2.25
C PRO A 554 -25.51 40.37 3.14
N ASP A 555 -26.06 40.05 4.31
CA ASP A 555 -25.57 38.95 5.16
C ASP A 555 -26.06 37.61 4.58
N ALA A 556 -25.46 37.24 3.45
CA ALA A 556 -25.80 36.10 2.61
C ALA A 556 -24.56 35.60 1.85
N GLU A 557 -24.65 34.38 1.33
CA GLU A 557 -23.60 33.70 0.57
C GLU A 557 -24.19 33.06 -0.68
N VAL A 558 -23.44 33.07 -1.78
CA VAL A 558 -23.74 32.28 -2.98
C VAL A 558 -22.57 31.34 -3.24
N THR A 559 -22.86 30.05 -3.29
CA THR A 559 -21.89 29.01 -3.64
C THR A 559 -22.15 28.55 -5.07
N HIS A 560 -21.15 28.71 -5.93
CA HIS A 560 -21.11 28.10 -7.25
C HIS A 560 -20.52 26.69 -7.12
N TYR A 561 -21.18 25.70 -7.74
CA TYR A 561 -20.70 24.33 -7.87
C TYR A 561 -20.55 23.96 -9.35
N GLU A 562 -19.45 23.31 -9.71
CA GLU A 562 -19.28 22.58 -10.97
C GLU A 562 -19.36 21.08 -10.69
N ILE A 563 -20.35 20.39 -11.27
CA ILE A 563 -20.57 18.94 -11.12
C ILE A 563 -20.81 18.35 -12.51
N ASP A 564 -20.05 17.33 -12.92
CA ASP A 564 -20.18 16.67 -14.24
C ASP A 564 -20.12 17.67 -15.43
N GLY A 565 -19.36 18.76 -15.27
CA GLY A 565 -19.23 19.86 -16.24
C GLY A 565 -20.48 20.74 -16.38
N ALA A 566 -21.33 20.82 -15.35
CA ALA A 566 -22.51 21.67 -15.29
C ALA A 566 -22.51 22.58 -14.05
N ASP A 567 -22.92 23.84 -14.26
CA ASP A 567 -22.97 24.88 -13.23
C ASP A 567 -24.28 24.84 -12.41
N TYR A 568 -24.14 24.84 -11.09
CA TYR A 568 -25.22 24.98 -10.11
C TYR A 568 -24.90 26.08 -9.10
N TYR A 569 -25.93 26.71 -8.54
CA TYR A 569 -25.78 27.80 -7.57
C TYR A 569 -26.71 27.59 -6.37
N VAL A 570 -26.14 27.69 -5.16
CA VAL A 570 -26.87 27.68 -3.90
C VAL A 570 -26.79 29.08 -3.29
N MET A 571 -27.87 29.58 -2.69
CA MET A 571 -27.95 30.91 -2.06
C MET A 571 -28.47 30.76 -0.63
N GLN A 572 -27.64 31.09 0.36
CA GLN A 572 -27.99 31.08 1.77
C GLN A 572 -28.11 32.51 2.30
N SER A 573 -29.16 32.81 3.09
CA SER A 573 -29.32 34.07 3.82
C SER A 573 -29.19 33.85 5.32
N TYR A 574 -28.37 34.67 5.98
CA TYR A 574 -28.19 34.66 7.44
C TYR A 574 -29.02 35.75 8.14
N ASP A 575 -29.48 36.77 7.38
CA ASP A 575 -30.49 37.74 7.81
C ASP A 575 -31.84 37.56 7.07
N THR A 576 -32.90 37.23 7.82
CA THR A 576 -34.26 37.07 7.27
C THR A 576 -34.88 38.37 6.72
N ASP A 577 -34.36 39.54 7.09
CA ASP A 577 -34.84 40.82 6.51
C ASP A 577 -34.41 40.99 5.03
N ILE A 578 -33.43 40.22 4.54
CA ILE A 578 -33.00 40.21 3.11
C ILE A 578 -33.50 39.03 2.28
N ASP A 579 -34.19 38.03 2.84
CA ASP A 579 -34.72 36.85 2.11
C ASP A 579 -35.43 37.23 0.79
N SER A 580 -36.26 38.28 0.84
CA SER A 580 -37.02 38.76 -0.32
C SER A 580 -36.15 39.37 -1.44
N LEU A 581 -34.95 39.86 -1.11
CA LEU A 581 -33.95 40.34 -2.06
C LEU A 581 -33.16 39.16 -2.64
N CYS A 582 -32.77 38.19 -1.81
CA CYS A 582 -32.10 36.96 -2.29
C CYS A 582 -33.00 36.20 -3.28
N GLN A 583 -34.31 36.10 -3.01
CA GLN A 583 -35.28 35.52 -3.93
C GLN A 583 -35.48 36.36 -5.22
N GLU A 584 -35.36 37.70 -5.16
CA GLU A 584 -35.36 38.55 -6.38
C GLU A 584 -34.07 38.36 -7.20
N TYR A 585 -32.92 38.23 -6.55
CA TYR A 585 -31.63 37.93 -7.19
C TYR A 585 -31.67 36.58 -7.92
N ILE A 586 -32.03 35.49 -7.22
CA ILE A 586 -32.24 34.15 -7.81
C ILE A 586 -33.14 34.24 -9.04
N SER A 587 -34.34 34.83 -8.89
CA SER A 587 -35.33 34.95 -9.97
C SER A 587 -34.79 35.69 -11.21
N LEU A 588 -33.84 36.62 -11.05
CA LEU A 588 -33.22 37.38 -12.15
C LEU A 588 -32.05 36.62 -12.79
N CYS A 589 -31.28 35.87 -12.00
CA CYS A 589 -30.19 35.02 -12.47
C CYS A 589 -30.72 33.80 -13.25
N GLU A 590 -31.79 33.16 -12.79
CA GLU A 590 -32.52 32.12 -13.54
C GLU A 590 -33.00 32.63 -14.92
N GLN A 591 -33.44 33.90 -15.00
CA GLN A 591 -33.85 34.53 -16.27
C GLN A 591 -32.68 34.75 -17.24
N LYS A 592 -31.43 34.69 -16.78
CA LYS A 592 -30.23 34.63 -17.64
C LYS A 592 -29.82 33.20 -18.02
N GLY A 593 -30.37 32.18 -17.35
CA GLY A 593 -30.12 30.77 -17.60
C GLY A 593 -29.22 30.07 -16.58
N MET A 594 -28.97 30.67 -15.41
CA MET A 594 -28.27 30.03 -14.30
C MET A 594 -29.18 29.04 -13.56
N THR A 595 -28.61 27.93 -13.08
CA THR A 595 -29.35 26.90 -12.33
C THR A 595 -29.23 27.13 -10.84
N PHE A 596 -30.24 27.72 -10.19
CA PHE A 596 -30.30 27.77 -8.73
C PHE A 596 -30.99 26.53 -8.16
N VAL A 597 -30.46 25.99 -7.06
CA VAL A 597 -30.94 24.80 -6.35
C VAL A 597 -30.90 25.01 -4.84
N SER A 598 -31.61 24.18 -4.08
CA SER A 598 -31.54 24.13 -2.62
C SER A 598 -30.37 23.27 -2.11
N ASP A 599 -30.04 23.37 -0.82
CA ASP A 599 -28.99 22.57 -0.16
C ASP A 599 -29.29 21.05 -0.24
N ASP A 600 -30.56 20.66 -0.13
CA ASP A 600 -31.01 19.27 -0.32
C ASP A 600 -30.77 18.82 -1.79
N GLU A 601 -31.13 19.66 -2.77
CA GLU A 601 -30.99 19.34 -4.20
C GLU A 601 -29.53 19.30 -4.68
N ILE A 602 -28.63 20.15 -4.15
CA ILE A 602 -27.19 20.05 -4.50
C ILE A 602 -26.58 18.78 -3.90
N THR A 603 -27.04 18.36 -2.71
CA THR A 603 -26.60 17.10 -2.08
C THR A 603 -27.05 15.90 -2.93
N GLU A 604 -28.34 15.85 -3.32
CA GLU A 604 -28.83 14.81 -4.26
C GLU A 604 -28.06 14.79 -5.59
N LEU A 605 -27.61 15.95 -6.11
CA LEU A 605 -26.82 16.05 -7.34
C LEU A 605 -25.37 15.54 -7.17
N ILE A 606 -24.73 15.83 -6.04
CA ILE A 606 -23.39 15.35 -5.71
C ILE A 606 -23.41 13.83 -5.53
N GLU A 607 -24.32 13.30 -4.70
CA GLU A 607 -24.50 11.84 -4.50
C GLU A 607 -24.80 11.11 -5.82
N ALA A 608 -25.68 11.68 -6.67
CA ALA A 608 -26.02 11.11 -7.96
C ALA A 608 -24.91 11.22 -9.04
N TYR A 609 -23.81 11.94 -8.77
CA TYR A 609 -22.60 11.89 -9.59
C TYR A 609 -21.52 11.00 -8.96
N ALA A 610 -21.32 11.06 -7.65
CA ALA A 610 -20.46 10.16 -6.90
C ALA A 610 -20.81 8.68 -7.17
N GLY A 611 -22.10 8.32 -7.08
CA GLY A 611 -22.61 6.99 -7.46
C GLY A 611 -22.57 6.65 -8.95
N ARG A 612 -22.14 7.58 -9.83
CA ARG A 612 -21.77 7.30 -11.23
C ARG A 612 -20.28 7.07 -11.43
N LEU A 613 -19.44 7.55 -10.50
CA LEU A 613 -18.01 7.25 -10.42
C LEU A 613 -17.75 5.91 -9.69
N GLY A 614 -18.70 5.45 -8.87
CA GLY A 614 -18.64 4.18 -8.13
C GLY A 614 -18.66 4.35 -6.60
N ILE A 615 -18.59 5.60 -6.13
CA ILE A 615 -18.51 6.00 -4.73
C ILE A 615 -19.84 5.71 -4.01
N GLU A 616 -19.81 5.05 -2.85
CA GLU A 616 -20.98 4.92 -1.98
C GLU A 616 -21.24 6.23 -1.19
N SER A 617 -22.50 6.52 -0.85
CA SER A 617 -22.88 7.80 -0.19
C SER A 617 -22.08 8.10 1.06
N ASP A 618 -21.80 7.06 1.84
CA ASP A 618 -21.23 7.18 3.17
C ASP A 618 -19.73 7.52 3.10
N TRP A 619 -19.04 7.17 1.98
CA TRP A 619 -17.63 7.51 1.72
C TRP A 619 -17.36 9.01 1.53
N LEU A 620 -18.41 9.80 1.28
CA LEU A 620 -18.30 11.27 1.17
C LEU A 620 -18.26 11.96 2.54
N TYR A 621 -18.51 11.23 3.63
CA TYR A 621 -18.81 11.76 4.96
C TYR A 621 -18.06 11.04 6.10
N GLU A 622 -16.95 10.37 5.78
CA GLU A 622 -16.12 9.65 6.75
C GLU A 622 -15.29 10.61 7.63
N ASP A 623 -14.72 10.10 8.72
CA ASP A 623 -13.68 10.79 9.49
C ASP A 623 -12.33 10.72 8.74
N GLU A 624 -11.42 11.68 8.99
CA GLU A 624 -10.05 11.65 8.43
C GLU A 624 -9.28 10.39 8.88
N LEU A 625 -8.39 9.89 8.02
CA LEU A 625 -7.43 8.83 8.35
C LEU A 625 -6.76 9.03 9.72
N SER A 626 -6.60 7.92 10.45
CA SER A 626 -5.80 7.88 11.68
C SER A 626 -4.32 7.67 11.34
N TRP A 627 -3.48 8.60 11.77
CA TRP A 627 -2.07 8.68 11.38
C TRP A 627 -1.11 8.08 12.41
N ASN A 628 -0.23 7.20 11.93
CA ASN A 628 0.86 6.58 12.70
C ASN A 628 2.16 7.38 12.54
N TYR A 629 2.94 7.50 13.62
CA TYR A 629 4.26 8.14 13.59
C TYR A 629 5.34 7.18 13.09
N TRP A 630 6.19 7.65 12.18
CA TRP A 630 7.38 6.95 11.71
C TRP A 630 8.63 7.48 12.43
N TYR A 631 9.49 6.58 12.95
CA TYR A 631 10.58 6.88 13.91
C TYR A 631 12.01 6.77 13.34
#